data_AF-K4BBL7-F1
#
_entry.id   AF-K4BBL7-F1
#
_cell.length_a   1.000
_cell.length_b   1.000
_cell.length_c   1.000
_cell.angle_alpha   90.00
_cell.angle_beta   90.00
_cell.angle_gamma   90.00
#
_symmetry.space_group_name_H-M   'P 1'
#
loop_
_entity.id
_entity.type
_entity.pdbx_description
1 polymer ?
#
loop_
_entity_poly.entity_id
_entity_poly.type
_entity_poly.pdbx_seq_one_letter_code
_entity_poly.pdbx_strand_id
1 'polypeptide(L)'
;MVSMGHQACGALELWNYPIWMRNLVAQDVDLAALEIYRDRERSVARYNDFPRRMLQIPISKWQDLSDNEETLGEVYGDDVQQLHLLVGLKIKEFAHL
;
A
#
# COMPACT_ATOMS: atom_id res chain seq x y z
N MET A 1 14.51 26.77 -13.22
CA MET A 1 14.07 25.52 -12.56
C MET A 1 14.12 25.77 -11.06
N VAL A 2 13.07 26.36 -10.47
CA VAL A 2 13.11 26.81 -9.05
C VAL A 2 11.97 26.20 -8.23
N SER A 3 10.78 25.98 -8.82
CA SER A 3 9.60 25.48 -8.07
C SER A 3 9.80 24.09 -7.46
N MET A 4 10.12 23.08 -8.26
CA MET A 4 10.15 21.68 -7.80
C MET A 4 11.18 21.42 -6.68
N GLY A 5 12.27 22.20 -6.64
CA GLY A 5 13.28 22.09 -5.58
C GLY A 5 12.84 22.67 -4.23
N HIS A 6 11.76 23.46 -4.18
CA HIS A 6 11.23 24.08 -2.96
C HIS A 6 9.88 23.47 -2.52
N GLN A 7 9.41 22.43 -3.19
CA GLN A 7 8.14 21.76 -2.88
C GLN A 7 8.43 20.33 -2.43
N ALA A 8 8.08 20.00 -1.19
CA ALA A 8 8.16 18.64 -0.70
C ALA A 8 7.19 17.72 -1.45
N CYS A 9 7.58 16.48 -1.71
CA CYS A 9 6.69 15.47 -2.25
C CYS A 9 5.74 14.94 -1.15
N GLY A 10 4.63 14.34 -1.57
CA GLY A 10 3.73 13.64 -0.65
C GLY A 10 4.38 12.38 -0.06
N ALA A 11 4.14 12.12 1.22
CA ALA A 11 4.60 10.91 1.90
C ALA A 11 3.95 9.63 1.32
N LEU A 12 4.64 8.50 1.44
CA LEU A 12 4.13 7.19 1.01
C LEU A 12 3.26 6.55 2.09
N GLU A 13 2.17 7.22 2.43
CA GLU A 13 1.27 6.81 3.51
C GLU A 13 -0.11 6.39 2.98
N LEU A 14 -0.91 5.75 3.83
CA LEU A 14 -2.34 5.61 3.61
C LEU A 14 -3.01 6.98 3.49
N TRP A 15 -4.18 7.02 2.84
CA TRP A 15 -4.96 8.24 2.65
C TRP A 15 -4.25 9.38 1.90
N ASN A 16 -3.11 9.09 1.26
CA ASN A 16 -2.34 10.08 0.50
C ASN A 16 -2.21 9.75 -1.00
N TYR A 17 -3.23 9.10 -1.58
CA TYR A 17 -3.28 8.86 -3.03
C TYR A 17 -3.91 10.06 -3.75
N PRO A 18 -3.26 10.67 -4.77
CA PRO A 18 -3.80 11.86 -5.42
C PRO A 18 -5.17 11.60 -6.06
N ILE A 19 -6.18 12.39 -5.67
CA ILE A 19 -7.57 12.20 -6.12
C ILE A 19 -7.69 12.29 -7.64
N TRP A 20 -6.90 13.16 -8.28
CA TRP A 20 -6.91 13.32 -9.74
C TRP A 20 -6.45 12.06 -10.48
N MET A 21 -5.67 11.17 -9.85
CA MET A 21 -5.27 9.90 -10.45
C MET A 21 -6.38 8.84 -10.44
N ARG A 22 -7.46 9.05 -9.68
CA ARG A 22 -8.65 8.18 -9.72
C ARG A 22 -9.54 8.42 -10.94
N ASN A 23 -9.27 9.49 -11.70
CA ASN A 23 -9.91 9.78 -12.97
C ASN A 23 -8.83 10.25 -13.97
N LEU A 24 -7.91 9.34 -14.29
CA LEU A 24 -6.76 9.67 -15.11
C LEU A 24 -7.13 9.70 -16.59
N VAL A 25 -7.27 10.91 -17.15
CA VAL A 25 -7.71 11.17 -18.53
C VAL A 25 -6.92 10.40 -19.60
N ALA A 26 -5.62 10.17 -19.39
CA ALA A 26 -4.77 9.51 -20.38
C ALA A 26 -5.15 8.04 -20.65
N GLN A 27 -5.80 7.38 -19.69
CA GLN A 27 -6.21 5.98 -19.79
C GLN A 27 -7.71 5.77 -19.48
N ASP A 28 -8.40 6.81 -18.99
CA ASP A 28 -9.78 6.77 -18.50
C ASP A 28 -9.99 5.69 -17.43
N VAL A 29 -9.13 5.70 -16.40
CA VAL A 29 -9.08 4.70 -15.33
C VAL A 29 -8.92 5.33 -13.94
N ASP A 30 -9.39 4.60 -12.94
CA ASP A 30 -8.96 4.76 -11.55
C ASP A 30 -7.62 4.04 -11.35
N LEU A 31 -6.54 4.81 -11.27
CA LEU A 31 -5.20 4.24 -11.14
C LEU A 31 -5.00 3.51 -9.80
N ALA A 32 -5.63 3.98 -8.71
CA ALA A 32 -5.50 3.34 -7.39
C ALA A 32 -6.11 1.93 -7.40
N ALA A 33 -7.28 1.79 -8.02
CA ALA A 33 -7.93 0.49 -8.21
C ALA A 33 -7.14 -0.39 -9.19
N LEU A 34 -6.64 0.21 -10.27
CA LEU A 34 -5.89 -0.51 -11.30
C LEU A 34 -4.57 -1.09 -10.78
N GLU A 35 -3.81 -0.36 -9.96
CA GLU A 35 -2.54 -0.85 -9.40
C GLU A 35 -2.75 -2.11 -8.55
N ILE A 36 -3.78 -2.09 -7.71
CA ILE A 36 -4.20 -3.26 -6.92
C ILE A 36 -4.58 -4.44 -7.82
N TYR A 37 -5.31 -4.19 -8.90
CA TYR A 37 -5.67 -5.22 -9.87
C TYR A 37 -4.44 -5.79 -10.60
N ARG A 38 -3.51 -4.92 -11.03
CA ARG A 38 -2.32 -5.31 -11.79
C ARG A 38 -1.37 -6.19 -10.98
N ASP A 39 -1.20 -5.92 -9.68
CA ASP A 39 -0.38 -6.78 -8.81
C ASP A 39 -0.95 -8.21 -8.75
N ARG A 40 -2.29 -8.32 -8.64
CA ARG A 40 -2.98 -9.61 -8.64
C ARG A 40 -2.85 -10.32 -9.99
N GLU A 41 -3.11 -9.61 -11.08
CA GLU A 41 -3.04 -10.13 -12.45
C GLU A 41 -1.65 -10.69 -12.77
N ARG A 42 -0.59 -10.01 -12.31
CA ARG A 42 0.81 -10.41 -12.53
C ARG A 42 1.31 -11.45 -11.54
N SER A 43 0.44 -12.00 -10.69
CA SER A 43 0.81 -12.97 -9.66
C SER A 43 1.90 -12.46 -8.70
N VAL A 44 1.92 -11.15 -8.45
CA VAL A 44 2.79 -10.56 -7.42
C VAL A 44 2.32 -11.05 -6.06
N ALA A 45 3.29 -11.38 -5.19
CA ALA A 45 3.01 -11.84 -3.84
C ALA A 45 2.17 -10.82 -3.06
N ARG A 46 1.21 -11.30 -2.26
CA ARG A 46 0.51 -10.48 -1.25
C ARG A 46 1.52 -9.95 -0.23
N TYR A 47 1.12 -8.94 0.54
CA TYR A 47 2.03 -8.29 1.48
C TYR A 47 2.73 -9.30 2.38
N ASN A 48 2.00 -10.23 3.01
CA ASN A 48 2.62 -11.12 4.00
C ASN A 48 3.54 -12.20 3.40
N ASP A 49 3.32 -12.57 2.14
CA ASP A 49 4.19 -13.51 1.40
C ASP A 49 5.49 -12.86 0.94
N PHE A 50 5.49 -11.54 0.75
CA PHE A 50 6.66 -10.81 0.26
C PHE A 50 7.83 -10.83 1.28
N PRO A 51 7.65 -10.46 2.58
CA PRO A 51 8.63 -10.66 3.63
C PRO A 51 9.15 -12.10 3.71
N ARG A 52 8.29 -13.11 3.62
CA ARG A 52 8.71 -14.53 3.67
C ARG A 52 9.72 -14.87 2.59
N ARG A 53 9.48 -14.40 1.36
CA ARG A 53 10.39 -14.59 0.21
C ARG A 53 11.70 -13.80 0.37
N MET A 54 11.67 -12.73 1.16
CA MET A 54 12.82 -11.86 1.46
C MET A 54 13.51 -12.22 2.79
N LEU A 55 13.19 -13.38 3.39
CA LEU A 55 13.73 -13.82 4.69
C LEU A 55 13.46 -12.84 5.85
N GLN A 56 12.36 -12.09 5.78
CA GLN A 56 11.88 -11.19 6.81
C GLN A 56 10.71 -11.82 7.59
N ILE A 57 10.48 -11.31 8.79
CA ILE A 57 9.40 -11.77 9.68
C ILE A 57 8.05 -11.29 9.11
N PRO A 58 7.10 -12.20 8.82
CA PRO A 58 5.75 -11.83 8.42
C PRO A 58 4.95 -11.30 9.62
N ILE A 59 3.91 -10.52 9.34
CA ILE A 59 2.96 -10.09 10.37
C ILE A 59 1.98 -11.21 10.72
N SER A 60 1.53 -11.22 11.97
CA SER A 60 0.57 -12.18 12.52
C SER A 60 -0.78 -11.56 12.83
N LYS A 61 -0.81 -10.25 13.09
CA LYS A 61 -1.98 -9.46 13.46
C LYS A 61 -1.84 -8.02 12.95
N TRP A 62 -2.94 -7.27 12.86
CA TRP A 62 -2.93 -5.90 12.31
C TRP A 62 -2.04 -4.94 13.09
N GLN A 63 -1.95 -5.12 14.40
CA GLN A 63 -1.13 -4.29 15.30
C GLN A 63 0.38 -4.48 15.09
N ASP A 64 0.80 -5.52 14.36
CA ASP A 64 2.21 -5.66 13.95
C ASP A 64 2.58 -4.67 12.83
N LEU A 65 1.59 -4.03 12.20
CA LEU A 65 1.75 -3.16 11.04
C LEU A 65 1.25 -1.73 11.27
N SER A 66 0.14 -1.55 12.00
CA SER A 66 -0.48 -0.25 12.22
C SER A 66 -1.23 -0.17 13.53
N ASP A 67 -1.32 1.03 14.09
CA ASP A 67 -2.22 1.34 15.19
C ASP A 67 -3.70 1.48 14.74
N ASN A 68 -3.96 1.64 13.43
CA ASN A 68 -5.32 1.75 12.88
C ASN A 68 -5.80 0.41 12.30
N GLU A 69 -6.07 -0.54 13.19
CA GLU A 69 -6.54 -1.88 12.82
C GLU A 69 -7.97 -1.92 12.30
N GLU A 70 -8.82 -0.98 12.71
CA GLU A 70 -10.25 -0.95 12.37
C GLU A 70 -10.45 -0.87 10.85
N THR A 71 -9.75 0.06 10.19
CA THR A 71 -9.85 0.25 8.74
C THR A 71 -9.38 -1.00 7.97
N LEU A 72 -8.36 -1.69 8.48
CA LEU A 72 -7.86 -2.91 7.84
C LEU A 72 -8.83 -4.08 8.06
N GLY A 73 -9.39 -4.19 9.26
CA GLY A 73 -10.42 -5.19 9.58
C GLY A 73 -11.68 -5.03 8.74
N GLU A 74 -12.12 -3.81 8.46
CA GLU A 74 -13.29 -3.55 7.60
C GLU A 74 -13.09 -4.06 6.16
N VAL A 75 -11.88 -3.95 5.62
CA VAL A 75 -11.59 -4.29 4.21
C VAL A 75 -11.14 -5.74 4.06
N TYR A 76 -10.33 -6.23 5.00
CA TYR A 76 -9.65 -7.53 4.91
C TYR A 76 -10.16 -8.57 5.92
N GLY A 77 -11.02 -8.19 6.86
CA GLY A 77 -11.43 -9.03 7.97
C GLY A 77 -10.25 -9.36 8.90
N ASP A 78 -10.23 -10.60 9.40
CA ASP A 78 -9.15 -11.08 10.29
C ASP A 78 -8.00 -11.75 9.52
N ASP A 79 -8.05 -11.83 8.19
CA ASP A 79 -7.03 -12.53 7.39
C ASP A 79 -5.93 -11.58 6.88
N VAL A 80 -4.86 -11.48 7.66
CA VAL A 80 -3.65 -10.73 7.30
C VAL A 80 -2.97 -11.22 6.01
N GLN A 81 -3.28 -12.43 5.51
CA GLN A 81 -2.75 -12.93 4.24
C GLN A 81 -3.42 -12.26 3.02
N GLN A 82 -4.62 -11.68 3.17
CA GLN A 82 -5.31 -10.98 2.08
C GLN A 82 -4.74 -9.59 1.80
N LEU A 83 -3.91 -9.05 2.70
CA LEU A 83 -3.38 -7.70 2.59
C LEU A 83 -2.61 -7.51 1.27
N HIS A 84 -3.05 -6.53 0.48
CA HIS A 84 -2.39 -6.17 -0.77
C HIS A 84 -1.00 -5.60 -0.50
N LEU A 85 -0.02 -5.95 -1.35
CA LEU A 85 1.37 -5.51 -1.23
C LEU A 85 1.47 -3.98 -1.16
N LEU A 86 0.85 -3.27 -2.12
CA LEU A 86 0.83 -1.81 -2.16
C LEU A 86 0.27 -1.18 -0.88
N VAL A 87 -0.79 -1.76 -0.31
CA VAL A 87 -1.42 -1.26 0.92
C VAL A 87 -0.47 -1.47 2.10
N GLY A 88 0.10 -2.66 2.25
CA GLY A 88 1.04 -2.93 3.33
C GLY A 88 2.31 -2.06 3.26
N LEU A 89 2.83 -1.77 2.06
CA LEU A 89 3.99 -0.88 1.88
C LEU A 89 3.71 0.59 2.25
N LYS A 90 2.46 1.05 2.12
CA LYS A 90 2.03 2.40 2.52
C LYS A 90 1.77 2.55 4.01
N ILE A 91 1.62 1.43 4.71
CA ILE A 91 1.39 1.42 6.16
C ILE A 91 2.69 1.20 6.87
N LYS A 92 3.50 0.26 6.38
CA LYS A 92 4.74 -0.17 7.02
C LYS A 92 5.57 1.07 7.28
N GLU A 93 5.50 1.51 8.53
CA GLU A 93 6.39 2.52 9.05
C GLU A 93 7.79 1.96 8.78
N PHE A 94 8.71 2.81 8.33
CA PHE A 94 10.12 2.42 8.25
C PHE A 94 10.59 2.16 9.68
N ALA A 95 10.29 0.96 10.19
CA ALA A 95 10.63 0.53 11.53
C ALA A 95 12.15 0.48 11.58
N HIS A 96 12.70 1.54 12.17
CA HIS A 96 13.93 1.61 12.93
C HIS A 96 14.79 0.34 12.85
N LEU A 97 15.76 0.37 11.94
CA LEU A 97 17.11 -0.06 12.27
C LEU A 97 17.79 1.07 13.05
#